data_AF-A0A9E6AIR6-F1
#
_entry.id   AF-A0A9E6AIR6-F1
#
_cell.length_a   1.000
_cell.length_b   1.000
_cell.length_c   1.000
_cell.angle_alpha   90.00
_cell.angle_beta   90.00
_cell.angle_gamma   90.00
#
_symmetry.space_group_name_H-M   'P 1'
#
loop_
_entity.id
_entity.type
_entity.pdbx_description
1 polymer ?
#
loop_
_entity_poly.entity_id
_entity_poly.type
_entity_poly.pdbx_seq_one_letter_code
_entity_poly.pdbx_strand_id
1 'polypeptide(L)'
;MTLATLADVLQPALKGGYAVGGLVTLGWEDMRAYTDAAEAEGLPVILQAGPSCRAHTPLPILGKMYRTLAESVSVPVVAHLDHGYTFEECKEALESGFTSLMFDGSRKPLAQNIDETARIAEMAHSAGISCEGEIGFVGYSEGENSKGTDP
;
A
#
# COMPACT_ATOMS: atom_id res chain seq x y z
N MET A 1 -15.11 -10.17 5.60
CA MET A 1 -15.10 -8.72 5.30
C MET A 1 -14.30 -8.56 4.02
N THR A 2 -14.75 -7.69 3.13
CA THR A 2 -14.14 -7.49 1.80
C THR A 2 -13.02 -6.47 1.85
N LEU A 3 -13.12 -5.47 2.73
CA LEU A 3 -11.97 -4.67 3.11
C LEU A 3 -10.98 -5.50 3.93
N ALA A 4 -9.72 -5.54 3.49
CA ALA A 4 -8.66 -6.38 4.05
C ALA A 4 -7.38 -5.59 4.33
N THR A 5 -6.55 -6.09 5.24
CA THR A 5 -5.19 -5.60 5.47
C THR A 5 -4.19 -6.34 4.57
N LEU A 6 -2.96 -5.83 4.47
CA LEU A 6 -1.90 -6.51 3.72
C LEU A 6 -1.58 -7.89 4.33
N ALA A 7 -1.61 -8.01 5.65
CA ALA A 7 -1.40 -9.27 6.35
C ALA A 7 -2.48 -10.32 5.99
N ASP A 8 -3.75 -9.90 5.86
CA ASP A 8 -4.86 -10.80 5.51
C ASP A 8 -4.64 -11.48 4.16
N VAL A 9 -4.06 -10.75 3.19
CA VAL A 9 -3.86 -11.26 1.82
C VAL A 9 -2.47 -11.88 1.60
N LEU A 10 -1.42 -11.37 2.26
CA LEU A 10 -0.05 -11.85 2.06
C LEU A 10 0.32 -13.05 2.93
N GLN A 11 -0.26 -13.23 4.12
CA GLN A 11 0.04 -14.41 4.95
C GLN A 11 -0.43 -15.72 4.28
N PRO A 12 -1.63 -15.79 3.67
CA PRO A 12 -2.00 -16.94 2.85
C PRO A 12 -1.11 -17.10 1.61
N ALA A 13 -0.75 -16.00 0.95
CA ALA A 13 0.11 -16.00 -0.23
C ALA A 13 1.50 -16.60 0.04
N LEU A 14 2.12 -16.18 1.15
CA LEU A 14 3.39 -16.72 1.61
C LEU A 14 3.32 -18.22 1.88
N LYS A 15 2.25 -18.69 2.55
CA LYS A 15 2.06 -20.13 2.84
C LYS A 15 1.76 -20.94 1.58
N GLY A 16 1.06 -20.34 0.62
CA GLY A 16 0.64 -20.97 -0.64
C GLY A 16 1.67 -20.89 -1.76
N GLY A 17 2.75 -20.12 -1.60
CA GLY A 17 3.77 -19.95 -2.64
C GLY A 17 3.28 -19.15 -3.85
N TYR A 18 2.40 -18.16 -3.63
CA TYR A 18 1.90 -17.26 -4.68
C TYR A 18 2.05 -15.79 -4.28
N ALA A 19 1.76 -14.88 -5.21
CA ALA A 19 1.78 -13.44 -4.99
C ALA A 19 0.39 -12.83 -5.17
N VAL A 20 0.16 -11.68 -4.54
CA VAL A 20 -1.05 -10.86 -4.72
C VAL A 20 -0.65 -9.61 -5.49
N GLY A 21 -1.46 -9.20 -6.46
CA GLY A 21 -1.17 -8.03 -7.28
C GLY A 21 -1.33 -6.72 -6.50
N GLY A 22 -0.22 -5.98 -6.36
CA GLY A 22 -0.20 -4.56 -6.04
C GLY A 22 -0.27 -3.73 -7.31
N LEU A 23 -1.34 -2.95 -7.45
CA LEU A 23 -1.61 -2.16 -8.65
C LEU A 23 -1.73 -0.69 -8.29
N VAL A 24 -0.77 0.11 -8.76
CA VAL A 24 -0.79 1.58 -8.64
C VAL A 24 -1.93 2.13 -9.48
N THR A 25 -2.80 2.91 -8.85
CA THR A 25 -3.95 3.53 -9.52
C THR A 25 -3.63 4.98 -9.86
N LEU A 26 -4.03 5.49 -11.03
CA LEU A 26 -3.86 6.91 -11.38
C LEU A 26 -5.18 7.68 -11.27
N GLY A 27 -6.31 7.00 -11.43
CA GLY A 27 -7.65 7.58 -11.34
C GLY A 27 -8.72 6.56 -11.02
N TRP A 28 -9.98 7.01 -10.97
CA TRP A 28 -11.13 6.17 -10.62
C TRP A 28 -11.33 5.00 -11.58
N GLU A 29 -11.06 5.22 -12.87
CA GLU A 29 -11.18 4.24 -13.93
C GLU A 29 -10.25 3.04 -13.70
N ASP A 30 -9.01 3.27 -13.30
CA ASP A 30 -8.05 2.21 -12.96
C ASP A 30 -8.52 1.42 -11.75
N MET A 31 -8.92 2.13 -10.68
CA MET A 31 -9.38 1.50 -9.43
C MET A 31 -10.55 0.55 -9.69
N ARG A 32 -11.51 0.98 -10.51
CA ARG A 32 -12.64 0.16 -10.94
C ARG A 32 -12.19 -1.01 -11.79
N ALA A 33 -11.37 -0.78 -12.82
CA ALA A 33 -10.91 -1.84 -13.70
C ALA A 33 -10.17 -2.96 -12.94
N TYR A 34 -9.30 -2.59 -11.99
CA TYR A 34 -8.57 -3.55 -11.17
C TYR A 34 -9.47 -4.31 -10.20
N THR A 35 -10.43 -3.61 -9.59
CA THR A 35 -11.40 -4.23 -8.69
C THR A 35 -12.34 -5.18 -9.42
N ASP A 36 -12.85 -4.79 -10.59
CA ASP A 36 -13.72 -5.60 -11.44
C ASP A 36 -12.99 -6.85 -11.94
N ALA A 37 -11.71 -6.71 -12.32
CA ALA A 37 -10.87 -7.85 -12.72
C ALA A 37 -10.62 -8.80 -11.54
N ALA A 38 -10.33 -8.26 -10.35
CA ALA A 38 -10.13 -9.06 -9.14
C ALA A 38 -11.39 -9.89 -8.79
N GLU A 39 -12.57 -9.27 -8.86
CA GLU A 39 -13.85 -9.94 -8.65
C GLU A 39 -14.10 -11.04 -9.70
N ALA A 40 -13.82 -10.75 -10.99
CA ALA A 40 -14.01 -11.72 -12.07
C ALA A 40 -13.09 -12.95 -11.92
N GLU A 41 -11.87 -12.76 -11.42
CA GLU A 41 -10.90 -13.84 -11.17
C GLU A 41 -11.11 -14.51 -9.80
N GLY A 42 -11.94 -13.93 -8.92
CA GLY A 42 -12.12 -14.43 -7.55
C GLY A 42 -10.87 -14.32 -6.69
N LEU A 43 -10.00 -13.33 -6.96
CA LEU A 43 -8.69 -13.15 -6.32
C LEU A 43 -8.62 -11.82 -5.54
N PRO A 44 -7.80 -11.75 -4.48
CA PRO A 44 -7.58 -10.50 -3.76
C PRO A 44 -6.78 -9.48 -4.60
N VAL A 45 -6.98 -8.19 -4.32
CA VAL A 45 -6.25 -7.08 -4.96
C VAL A 45 -5.77 -6.04 -3.94
N ILE A 46 -4.60 -5.47 -4.21
CA ILE A 46 -4.04 -4.35 -3.44
C ILE A 46 -4.08 -3.10 -4.33
N LEU A 47 -4.95 -2.15 -3.98
CA LEU A 47 -5.02 -0.86 -4.66
C LEU A 47 -4.02 0.10 -4.02
N GLN A 48 -3.05 0.56 -4.81
CA GLN A 48 -1.93 1.35 -4.33
C GLN A 48 -2.09 2.82 -4.73
N ALA A 49 -2.20 3.68 -3.72
CA ALA A 49 -2.12 5.12 -3.91
C ALA A 49 -0.65 5.54 -3.92
N GLY A 50 0.00 5.56 -5.08
CA GLY A 50 1.38 6.02 -5.25
C GLY A 50 1.51 7.56 -5.33
N PRO A 51 2.74 8.11 -5.35
CA PRO A 51 2.95 9.57 -5.32
C PRO A 51 2.27 10.34 -6.47
N SER A 52 2.24 9.78 -7.69
CA SER A 52 1.56 10.39 -8.84
C SER A 52 0.05 10.45 -8.67
N CYS A 53 -0.56 9.40 -8.11
CA CYS A 53 -1.98 9.36 -7.78
C CYS A 53 -2.34 10.47 -6.77
N ARG A 54 -1.56 10.55 -5.69
CA ARG A 54 -1.79 11.50 -4.59
C ARG A 54 -1.56 12.95 -4.99
N ALA A 55 -0.74 13.20 -6.00
CA ALA A 55 -0.55 14.53 -6.58
C ALA A 55 -1.83 15.08 -7.23
N HIS A 56 -2.75 14.21 -7.67
CA HIS A 56 -4.00 14.60 -8.33
C HIS A 56 -5.24 14.37 -7.46
N THR A 57 -5.21 13.36 -6.58
CA THR A 57 -6.35 12.99 -5.72
C THR A 57 -5.89 12.88 -4.26
N PRO A 58 -6.38 13.75 -3.35
CA PRO A 58 -5.96 13.73 -1.94
C PRO A 58 -6.31 12.42 -1.22
N LEU A 59 -5.52 12.06 -0.20
CA LEU A 59 -5.70 10.86 0.63
C LEU A 59 -7.11 10.68 1.20
N PRO A 60 -7.79 11.73 1.74
CA PRO A 60 -9.15 11.59 2.26
C PRO A 60 -10.18 11.21 1.19
N ILE A 61 -9.91 11.48 -0.08
CA ILE A 61 -10.76 11.10 -1.22
C ILE A 61 -10.41 9.68 -1.66
N LEU A 62 -9.12 9.37 -1.82
CA LEU A 62 -8.66 8.03 -2.18
C LEU A 62 -9.12 6.96 -1.20
N GLY A 63 -9.00 7.23 0.10
CA GLY A 63 -9.46 6.31 1.14
C GLY A 63 -10.96 5.99 1.01
N LYS A 64 -11.80 6.99 0.70
CA LYS A 64 -13.23 6.76 0.43
C LYS A 64 -13.45 5.96 -0.85
N MET A 65 -12.73 6.27 -1.93
CA MET A 65 -12.84 5.58 -3.22
C MET A 65 -12.51 4.08 -3.07
N TYR A 66 -11.38 3.75 -2.43
CA TYR A 66 -10.98 2.36 -2.20
C TYR A 66 -11.97 1.61 -1.31
N ARG A 67 -12.48 2.24 -0.25
CA ARG A 67 -13.46 1.62 0.64
C ARG A 67 -14.80 1.37 -0.06
N THR A 68 -15.26 2.31 -0.88
CA THR A 68 -16.47 2.11 -1.71
C THR A 68 -16.30 0.92 -2.65
N LEU A 69 -15.13 0.76 -3.26
CA LEU A 69 -14.85 -0.39 -4.13
C LEU A 69 -14.81 -1.70 -3.34
N ALA A 70 -14.13 -1.73 -2.19
CA ALA A 70 -14.11 -2.88 -1.30
C ALA A 70 -15.52 -3.31 -0.88
N GLU A 71 -16.42 -2.37 -0.61
CA GLU A 71 -17.82 -2.64 -0.26
C GLU A 71 -18.66 -3.15 -1.45
N SER A 72 -18.19 -2.96 -2.69
CA SER A 72 -18.93 -3.31 -3.91
C SER A 72 -18.65 -4.70 -4.47
N VAL A 73 -17.63 -5.40 -3.95
CA VAL A 73 -17.18 -6.72 -4.42
C VAL A 73 -17.17 -7.76 -3.31
N SER A 74 -16.99 -9.03 -3.65
CA SER A 74 -16.94 -10.14 -2.69
C SER A 74 -15.51 -10.59 -2.36
N VAL A 75 -14.53 -10.26 -3.21
CA VAL A 75 -13.11 -10.53 -2.99
C VAL A 75 -12.45 -9.54 -2.02
N PRO A 76 -11.31 -9.91 -1.39
CA PRO A 76 -10.56 -8.98 -0.53
C PRO A 76 -9.92 -7.83 -1.32
N VAL A 77 -10.08 -6.60 -0.83
CA VAL A 77 -9.47 -5.38 -1.37
C VAL A 77 -8.69 -4.69 -0.27
N VAL A 78 -7.39 -4.44 -0.53
CA VAL A 78 -6.51 -3.69 0.36
C VAL A 78 -6.40 -2.24 -0.13
N ALA A 79 -6.61 -1.28 0.78
CA ALA A 79 -6.37 0.13 0.55
C ALA A 79 -4.95 0.48 1.04
N HIS A 80 -4.00 0.60 0.12
CA HIS A 80 -2.57 0.72 0.44
C HIS A 80 -1.99 2.09 0.06
N LEU A 81 -1.34 2.75 1.03
CA LEU A 81 -0.49 3.92 0.77
C LEU A 81 0.86 3.41 0.25
N ASP A 82 1.21 3.78 -0.99
CA ASP A 82 2.44 3.33 -1.65
C ASP A 82 3.50 4.44 -1.67
N HIS A 83 4.72 4.17 -1.20
CA HIS A 83 5.76 5.19 -0.99
C HIS A 83 5.29 6.42 -0.16
N GLY A 84 4.92 6.21 1.11
CA GLY A 84 4.74 7.31 2.07
C GLY A 84 6.08 7.83 2.57
N TYR A 85 6.33 9.14 2.48
CA TYR A 85 7.65 9.72 2.78
C TYR A 85 7.76 10.38 4.16
N THR A 86 6.63 10.63 4.82
CA THR A 86 6.58 11.29 6.13
C THR A 86 5.62 10.59 7.09
N PHE A 87 5.83 10.80 8.38
CA PHE A 87 4.93 10.33 9.42
C PHE A 87 3.53 10.94 9.24
N GLU A 88 3.46 12.22 8.88
CA GLU A 88 2.22 12.96 8.67
C GLU A 88 1.41 12.38 7.50
N GLU A 89 2.06 12.02 6.40
CA GLU A 89 1.40 11.41 5.24
C GLU A 89 0.86 10.01 5.58
N CYS A 90 1.66 9.20 6.28
CA CYS A 90 1.23 7.89 6.78
C CYS A 90 0.04 8.00 7.74
N LYS A 91 0.06 9.02 8.61
CA LYS A 91 -1.02 9.31 9.55
C LYS A 91 -2.29 9.77 8.82
N GLU A 92 -2.17 10.66 7.83
CA GLU A 92 -3.33 11.11 7.04
C GLU A 92 -3.97 9.94 6.27
N ALA A 93 -3.16 9.04 5.70
CA ALA A 93 -3.68 7.84 5.03
C ALA A 93 -4.43 6.94 6.03
N LEU A 94 -3.86 6.69 7.21
CA LEU A 94 -4.54 5.94 8.26
C LEU A 94 -5.89 6.58 8.63
N GLU A 95 -5.90 7.88 8.92
CA GLU A 95 -7.12 8.64 9.27
C GLU A 95 -8.13 8.68 8.12
N SER A 96 -7.67 8.54 6.88
CA SER A 96 -8.50 8.47 5.66
C SER A 96 -9.09 7.08 5.40
N GLY A 97 -8.78 6.08 6.23
CA GLY A 97 -9.39 4.75 6.18
C GLY A 97 -8.64 3.73 5.33
N PHE A 98 -7.36 3.97 5.06
CA PHE A 98 -6.45 2.97 4.48
C PHE A 98 -6.25 1.79 5.43
N THR A 99 -5.96 0.61 4.86
CA THR A 99 -5.75 -0.65 5.61
C THR A 99 -4.34 -1.20 5.48
N SER A 100 -3.46 -0.47 4.80
CA SER A 100 -2.03 -0.72 4.77
C SER A 100 -1.28 0.58 4.49
N LEU A 101 -0.12 0.73 5.13
CA LEU A 101 0.81 1.84 4.91
C LEU A 101 2.16 1.28 4.45
N MET A 102 2.77 1.90 3.44
CA MET A 102 4.20 1.76 3.16
C MET A 102 4.89 3.05 3.56
N PHE A 103 5.93 2.94 4.40
CA PHE A 103 6.89 4.01 4.61
C PHE A 103 8.15 3.76 3.79
N ASP A 104 8.46 4.68 2.91
CA ASP A 104 9.66 4.63 2.08
C ASP A 104 10.77 5.49 2.69
N GLY A 105 11.51 4.86 3.60
CA GLY A 105 12.75 5.37 4.18
C GLY A 105 14.00 4.98 3.39
N SER A 106 13.88 4.39 2.20
CA SER A 106 14.99 3.82 1.41
C SER A 106 16.18 4.75 1.22
N ARG A 107 15.90 6.05 1.11
CA ARG A 107 16.91 7.11 0.87
C ARG A 107 17.56 7.65 2.14
N LYS A 108 17.14 7.18 3.32
CA LYS A 108 17.67 7.61 4.61
C LYS A 108 18.81 6.67 5.06
N PRO A 109 19.72 7.13 5.94
CA PRO A 109 20.63 6.23 6.64
C PRO A 109 19.84 5.09 7.30
N LEU A 110 20.36 3.86 7.24
CA LEU A 110 19.63 2.67 7.70
C LEU A 110 19.09 2.79 9.14
N ALA A 111 19.89 3.32 10.07
CA ALA A 111 19.44 3.53 11.45
C ALA A 111 18.22 4.46 11.53
N GLN A 112 18.22 5.55 10.75
CA GLN A 112 17.09 6.46 10.67
C GLN A 112 15.87 5.80 10.01
N ASN A 113 16.07 5.00 8.96
CA ASN A 113 15.00 4.24 8.32
C ASN A 113 14.34 3.26 9.31
N ILE A 114 15.15 2.53 10.09
CA ILE A 114 14.66 1.61 11.13
C ILE A 114 13.82 2.37 12.16
N ASP A 115 14.33 3.48 12.70
CA ASP A 115 13.62 4.26 13.74
C ASP A 115 12.29 4.85 13.22
N GLU A 116 12.28 5.42 12.01
CA GLU A 116 11.08 6.02 11.43
C GLU A 116 10.05 4.95 11.01
N THR A 117 10.49 3.86 10.36
CA THR A 117 9.64 2.72 10.01
C THR A 117 9.03 2.09 11.26
N ALA A 118 9.81 1.91 12.33
CA ALA A 118 9.31 1.33 13.59
C ALA A 118 8.18 2.17 14.21
N ARG A 119 8.31 3.49 14.17
CA ARG A 119 7.27 4.42 14.67
C ARG A 119 5.99 4.34 13.85
N ILE A 120 6.10 4.19 12.54
CA ILE A 120 4.94 4.06 11.64
C ILE A 120 4.29 2.68 11.80
N ALA A 121 5.08 1.63 11.96
CA ALA A 121 4.60 0.29 12.25
C ALA A 121 3.84 0.23 13.58
N GLU A 122 4.33 0.89 14.63
CA GLU A 122 3.62 1.00 15.91
C GLU A 122 2.26 1.68 15.75
N MET A 123 2.21 2.79 15.01
CA MET A 123 0.96 3.50 14.70
C MET A 123 -0.03 2.62 13.91
N ALA A 124 0.45 1.95 12.85
CA ALA A 124 -0.33 1.08 11.99
C ALA A 124 -0.90 -0.12 12.78
N HIS A 125 -0.05 -0.81 13.54
CA HIS A 125 -0.47 -1.98 14.32
C HIS A 125 -1.43 -1.61 15.46
N SER A 126 -1.25 -0.45 16.09
CA SER A 126 -2.18 0.06 17.10
C SER A 126 -3.57 0.32 16.53
N ALA A 127 -3.68 0.61 15.22
CA ALA A 127 -4.94 0.76 14.50
C ALA A 127 -5.43 -0.53 13.83
N GLY A 128 -4.71 -1.65 13.98
CA GLY A 128 -5.08 -2.94 13.40
C GLY A 128 -4.85 -3.04 11.88
N ILE A 129 -3.98 -2.21 11.31
CA ILE A 129 -3.64 -2.23 9.88
C ILE A 129 -2.18 -2.63 9.65
N SER A 130 -1.83 -2.97 8.41
CA SER A 130 -0.47 -3.42 8.08
C SER A 130 0.51 -2.26 7.81
N CYS A 131 1.79 -2.51 8.04
CA CYS A 131 2.89 -1.63 7.65
C CYS A 131 3.89 -2.38 6.77
N GLU A 132 4.37 -1.72 5.73
CA GLU A 132 5.45 -2.12 4.85
C GLU A 132 6.59 -1.08 4.95
N GLY A 133 7.83 -1.52 4.80
CA GLY A 133 9.01 -0.65 4.77
C GLY A 133 10.01 -1.13 3.74
N GLU A 134 10.79 -0.21 3.17
CA GLU A 134 11.77 -0.50 2.13
C GLU A 134 13.21 -0.38 2.65
N ILE A 135 14.06 -1.35 2.29
CA ILE A 135 15.51 -1.29 2.40
C ILE A 135 16.07 -1.52 0.99
N GLY A 136 17.19 -0.89 0.65
CA GLY A 136 17.63 -0.82 -0.74
C GLY A 136 16.93 0.33 -1.46
N PHE A 137 17.08 0.43 -2.78
CA PHE A 137 16.41 1.45 -3.59
C PHE A 137 16.09 0.89 -4.96
N VAL A 138 14.83 1.03 -5.39
CA VAL A 138 14.41 0.69 -6.76
C VAL A 138 14.70 1.85 -7.71
N GLY A 139 15.53 1.61 -8.72
CA GLY A 139 15.85 2.58 -9.75
C GLY A 139 14.69 2.83 -10.72
N TYR A 140 14.69 4.01 -11.32
CA TYR A 140 13.72 4.39 -12.37
C TYR A 140 14.39 4.37 -13.74
N SER A 141 13.62 4.17 -14.82
CA SER A 141 14.13 4.01 -16.19
C SER A 141 15.01 5.18 -16.67
N GLU A 142 14.76 6.39 -16.17
CA GLU A 142 15.56 7.60 -16.45
C GLU A 142 16.21 8.17 -15.17
N GLY A 143 16.24 7.39 -14.09
CA GLY A 143 16.68 7.82 -12.77
C GLY A 143 17.98 7.16 -12.30
N GLU A 144 18.15 7.13 -10.98
CA GLU A 144 19.25 6.41 -10.35
C GLU A 144 19.13 4.90 -10.57
N ASN A 145 20.27 4.21 -10.65
CA ASN A 145 20.30 2.76 -10.69
C ASN A 145 19.84 2.17 -9.35
N SER A 146 19.20 1.00 -9.41
CA SER A 146 18.80 0.27 -8.21
C SER A 146 20.01 -0.05 -7.32
N LYS A 147 19.80 0.02 -6.00
CA LYS A 147 20.74 -0.47 -4.99
C LYS A 147 20.08 -1.63 -4.26
N GLY A 148 20.71 -2.80 -4.34
CA GLY A 148 20.21 -3.99 -3.65
C GLY A 148 20.27 -3.87 -2.13
N THR A 149 19.58 -4.78 -1.46
CA THR A 149 19.66 -4.97 -0.01
C THR A 149 20.89 -5.81 0.34
N ASP A 150 21.53 -5.48 1.47
CA ASP A 150 22.49 -6.37 2.13
C ASP A 150 21.69 -7.29 3.06
N PRO A 151 21.62 -8.61 2.79
CA PRO A 151 20.72 -9.54 3.48
C PRO A 151 21.12 -9.90 4.92
#